data_AF-A0A1G0ZN86-F1
#
_entry.id   AF-A0A1G0ZN86-F1
#
_cell.length_a   1.000
_cell.length_b   1.000
_cell.length_c   1.000
_cell.angle_alpha   90.00
_cell.angle_beta   90.00
_cell.angle_gamma   90.00
#
_symmetry.space_group_name_H-M   'P 1'
#
loop_
_entity.id
_entity.type
_entity.pdbx_description
1 polymer ?
#
loop_
_entity_poly.entity_id
_entity_poly.type
_entity_poly.pdbx_seq_one_letter_code
_entity_poly.pdbx_strand_id
1 'polypeptide(L)'
;MKRTIQVPLSIRPYQVLCLICGSIDEPEDGPRRRGARRLLNAIRKNPDRPIRLVCNAGDVFTYQDPGTGEDTPEGRDFNIKRDFDVLRRLNLLPGAVVPARMLLQLVLKTLPSNEGICALPGATAPAWKGCSRAVIGSYAKGVSAGIEAFIPSRPAGRMQSEKQASLARMQTGKGIKIRPHILLCAVCQYGNGVRPPFKEDNLPEFLEMVLTKTPNLPVTLVRGADWDMCACCPSRIPALNACVTGRLSSGGLYNEMKDLNVLQALGLTYGTTLKARDLFRLIFEKISRGYGVCALPQGDLPETSVWCDVCGKTQGPYGYEKGRELLRKRFRQR
;
A
#
# COMPACT_ATOMS: atom_id res chain seq x y z
N MET A 1 -14.99 -4.77 17.37
CA MET A 1 -15.44 -5.03 15.98
C MET A 1 -15.14 -6.49 15.65
N LYS A 2 -16.17 -7.31 15.40
CA LYS A 2 -15.97 -8.66 14.84
C LYS A 2 -15.34 -8.51 13.47
N ARG A 3 -14.09 -8.96 13.29
CA ARG A 3 -13.46 -9.02 11.96
C ARG A 3 -14.15 -10.14 11.19
N THR A 4 -15.00 -9.80 10.23
CA THR A 4 -15.53 -10.78 9.30
C THR A 4 -14.35 -11.29 8.47
N ILE A 5 -14.02 -12.58 8.59
CA ILE A 5 -13.00 -13.21 7.76
C ILE A 5 -13.50 -13.14 6.32
N GLN A 6 -12.84 -12.32 5.50
CA GLN A 6 -13.18 -12.24 4.09
C GLN A 6 -12.61 -13.46 3.38
N VAL A 7 -13.48 -14.28 2.80
CA VAL A 7 -13.07 -15.34 1.89
C VAL A 7 -12.35 -14.69 0.68
N PRO A 8 -11.11 -15.09 0.36
CA PRO A 8 -10.42 -14.58 -0.80
C PRO A 8 -11.19 -14.83 -2.08
N LEU A 9 -11.19 -13.87 -3.00
CA LEU A 9 -11.69 -14.08 -4.35
C LEU A 9 -10.63 -14.82 -5.16
N SER A 10 -10.92 -16.05 -5.59
CA SER A 10 -10.04 -16.81 -6.48
C SER A 10 -10.16 -16.30 -7.91
N ILE A 11 -9.01 -16.10 -8.56
CA ILE A 11 -8.90 -15.74 -9.98
C ILE A 11 -7.73 -16.48 -10.64
N ARG A 12 -7.80 -16.64 -11.95
CA ARG A 12 -6.63 -17.03 -12.77
C ARG A 12 -5.68 -15.84 -12.91
N PRO A 13 -4.35 -15.99 -12.79
CA PRO A 13 -3.39 -14.90 -12.96
C PRO A 13 -3.59 -14.08 -14.26
N TYR A 14 -3.87 -14.70 -15.41
CA TYR A 14 -4.10 -13.96 -16.66
C TYR A 14 -5.32 -13.03 -16.59
N GLN A 15 -6.30 -13.27 -15.70
CA GLN A 15 -7.49 -12.43 -15.58
C GLN A 15 -7.15 -11.01 -15.09
N VAL A 16 -6.05 -10.84 -14.35
CA VAL A 16 -5.54 -9.50 -13.98
C VAL A 16 -5.07 -8.75 -15.23
N LEU A 17 -4.41 -9.44 -16.17
CA LEU A 17 -4.01 -8.83 -17.44
C LEU A 17 -5.22 -8.51 -18.32
N CYS A 18 -6.24 -9.37 -18.35
CA CYS A 18 -7.48 -9.10 -19.06
C CYS A 18 -8.20 -7.86 -18.50
N LEU A 19 -8.20 -7.68 -17.17
CA LEU A 19 -8.72 -6.47 -16.54
C LEU A 19 -7.96 -5.23 -17.03
N ILE A 20 -6.63 -5.24 -17.02
CA ILE A 20 -5.80 -4.10 -17.45
C ILE A 20 -5.95 -3.84 -18.95
N CYS A 21 -6.06 -4.89 -19.77
CA CYS A 21 -6.26 -4.80 -21.22
C CYS A 21 -7.63 -4.21 -21.61
N GLY A 22 -8.53 -3.95 -20.66
CA GLY A 22 -9.85 -3.40 -20.97
C GLY A 22 -10.80 -4.43 -21.58
N SER A 23 -10.64 -5.72 -21.25
CA SER A 23 -11.64 -6.75 -21.64
C SER A 23 -13.03 -6.52 -21.03
N ILE A 24 -13.19 -5.52 -20.15
CA ILE A 24 -14.49 -5.04 -19.66
C ILE A 24 -15.35 -4.41 -20.78
N ASP A 25 -14.71 -3.91 -21.84
CA ASP A 25 -15.33 -3.20 -22.96
C ASP A 25 -15.70 -4.13 -24.14
N GLU A 26 -15.50 -5.44 -24.03
CA GLU A 26 -15.91 -6.44 -25.04
C GLU A 26 -17.46 -6.61 -25.08
N PRO A 27 -18.08 -7.21 -26.12
CA PRO A 27 -19.50 -7.65 -26.10
C PRO A 27 -19.82 -8.65 -24.96
N GLU A 28 -21.10 -8.81 -24.60
CA GLU A 28 -21.55 -9.20 -23.23
C GLU A 28 -21.19 -10.60 -22.70
N ASP A 29 -20.84 -11.57 -23.53
CA ASP A 29 -20.86 -13.00 -23.16
C ASP A 29 -19.49 -13.71 -23.22
N GLY A 30 -18.38 -13.00 -23.38
CA GLY A 30 -17.04 -13.60 -23.38
C GLY A 30 -16.50 -13.96 -21.98
N PRO A 31 -15.75 -15.08 -21.81
CA PRO A 31 -15.13 -15.44 -20.52
C PRO A 31 -14.12 -14.38 -20.03
N ARG A 32 -13.45 -13.68 -20.95
CA ARG A 32 -12.55 -12.55 -20.62
C ARG A 32 -13.31 -11.42 -19.95
N ARG A 33 -14.44 -10.99 -20.53
CA ARG A 33 -15.30 -9.93 -19.97
C ARG A 33 -15.89 -10.34 -18.63
N ARG A 34 -16.44 -11.55 -18.51
CA ARG A 34 -17.00 -12.06 -17.24
C ARG A 34 -15.98 -12.02 -16.12
N GLY A 35 -14.78 -12.58 -16.34
CA GLY A 35 -13.70 -12.60 -15.36
C GLY A 35 -13.24 -11.19 -14.98
N ALA A 36 -12.95 -10.35 -15.97
CA ALA A 36 -12.49 -8.97 -15.77
C ALA A 36 -13.53 -8.10 -15.04
N ARG A 37 -14.82 -8.18 -15.42
CA ARG A 37 -15.91 -7.40 -14.80
C ARG A 37 -16.18 -7.86 -13.37
N ARG A 38 -16.19 -9.18 -13.12
CA ARG A 38 -16.32 -9.74 -11.76
C ARG A 38 -15.21 -9.22 -10.86
N LEU A 39 -13.97 -9.26 -11.35
CA LEU A 39 -12.80 -8.76 -10.62
C LEU A 39 -12.87 -7.25 -10.39
N LEU A 40 -13.17 -6.44 -11.41
CA LEU A 40 -13.28 -4.99 -11.27
C LEU A 40 -14.35 -4.58 -10.28
N ASN A 41 -15.54 -5.19 -10.36
CA ASN A 41 -16.63 -4.91 -9.43
C ASN A 41 -16.25 -5.26 -7.98
N ALA A 42 -15.55 -6.39 -7.80
CA ALA A 42 -15.03 -6.79 -6.50
C ALA A 42 -14.01 -5.78 -5.94
N ILE A 43 -13.09 -5.29 -6.78
CA ILE A 43 -12.05 -4.31 -6.42
C ILE A 43 -12.67 -2.95 -6.11
N ARG A 44 -13.60 -2.47 -6.93
CA ARG A 44 -14.28 -1.18 -6.68
C ARG A 44 -15.07 -1.19 -5.37
N LYS A 45 -15.67 -2.33 -5.00
CA LYS A 45 -16.36 -2.48 -3.72
C LYS A 45 -15.40 -2.55 -2.53
N ASN A 46 -14.28 -3.25 -2.68
CA ASN A 46 -13.23 -3.34 -1.66
C ASN A 46 -11.85 -3.44 -2.32
N PRO A 47 -11.11 -2.32 -2.46
CA PRO A 47 -9.81 -2.30 -3.12
C PRO A 47 -8.75 -3.18 -2.47
N ASP A 48 -8.93 -3.49 -1.19
CA ASP A 48 -7.98 -4.25 -0.37
C ASP A 48 -8.51 -5.66 -0.07
N ARG A 49 -9.52 -6.12 -0.81
CA ARG A 49 -10.01 -7.51 -0.78
C ARG A 49 -8.86 -8.49 -1.03
N PRO A 50 -8.76 -9.59 -0.26
CA PRO A 50 -7.84 -10.67 -0.56
C PRO A 50 -8.18 -11.34 -1.91
N ILE A 51 -7.18 -11.49 -2.76
CA ILE A 51 -7.24 -12.18 -4.04
C ILE A 51 -6.34 -13.42 -3.94
N ARG A 52 -6.88 -14.59 -4.26
CA ARG A 52 -6.12 -15.83 -4.40
C ARG A 52 -5.83 -16.09 -5.88
N LEU A 53 -4.57 -16.29 -6.23
CA LEU A 53 -4.17 -16.65 -7.59
C LEU A 53 -4.20 -18.18 -7.74
N VAL A 54 -5.14 -18.70 -8.52
CA VAL A 54 -5.30 -20.15 -8.79
C VAL A 54 -4.98 -20.44 -10.25
N CYS A 55 -4.41 -21.59 -10.57
CA CYS A 55 -4.18 -22.03 -11.94
C CYS A 55 -4.11 -23.56 -12.00
N ASN A 56 -4.33 -24.14 -13.19
CA ASN A 56 -4.18 -25.57 -13.41
C ASN A 56 -2.69 -25.93 -13.44
N ALA A 57 -2.07 -25.91 -12.27
CA ALA A 57 -0.65 -26.17 -12.08
C ALA A 57 -0.34 -27.67 -12.15
N GLY A 58 -1.29 -28.52 -11.75
CA GLY A 58 -1.09 -29.97 -11.65
C GLY A 58 -0.05 -30.35 -10.60
N ASP A 59 0.46 -31.58 -10.71
CA ASP A 59 1.50 -32.14 -9.82
C ASP A 59 1.16 -31.91 -8.32
N VAL A 60 2.15 -31.64 -7.47
CA VAL A 60 1.98 -31.31 -6.06
C VAL A 60 1.12 -30.07 -5.81
N PHE A 61 0.83 -29.26 -6.83
CA PHE A 61 -0.03 -28.07 -6.74
C PHE A 61 -1.48 -28.31 -7.21
N THR A 62 -1.89 -29.55 -7.53
CA THR A 62 -3.23 -29.82 -8.09
C THR A 62 -4.39 -29.37 -7.19
N TYR A 63 -4.15 -29.22 -5.88
CA TYR A 63 -5.11 -28.65 -4.93
C TYR A 63 -5.43 -27.16 -5.19
N GLN A 64 -4.71 -26.49 -6.10
CA GLN A 64 -4.98 -25.14 -6.60
C GLN A 64 -5.65 -25.13 -7.98
N ASP A 65 -5.90 -26.28 -8.61
CA ASP A 65 -6.44 -26.38 -9.97
C ASP A 65 -7.92 -25.97 -10.01
N PRO A 66 -8.30 -24.85 -10.65
CA PRO A 66 -9.69 -24.43 -10.73
C PRO A 66 -10.47 -25.12 -11.87
N GLY A 67 -9.82 -26.00 -12.64
CA GLY A 67 -10.38 -26.58 -13.86
C GLY A 67 -10.39 -25.60 -15.03
N THR A 68 -11.10 -25.96 -16.09
CA THR A 68 -11.09 -25.25 -17.40
C THR A 68 -12.30 -24.33 -17.62
N GLY A 69 -13.22 -24.24 -16.65
CA GLY A 69 -14.49 -23.48 -16.80
C GLY A 69 -14.32 -21.97 -17.02
N GLU A 70 -13.15 -21.41 -16.72
CA GLU A 70 -12.82 -20.00 -16.96
C GLU A 70 -11.80 -19.77 -18.09
N ASP A 71 -11.41 -20.83 -18.81
CA ASP A 71 -10.43 -20.74 -19.90
C ASP A 71 -10.94 -19.85 -21.03
N THR A 72 -10.02 -19.12 -21.65
CA THR A 72 -10.32 -18.30 -22.84
C THR A 72 -10.16 -19.12 -24.14
N PRO A 73 -10.74 -18.68 -25.27
CA PRO A 73 -10.80 -19.44 -26.53
C PRO A 73 -9.47 -19.89 -27.15
N GLU A 74 -8.34 -19.33 -26.72
CA GLU A 74 -6.99 -19.66 -27.19
C GLU A 74 -6.54 -21.08 -26.81
N GLY A 75 -7.27 -21.78 -25.94
CA GLY A 75 -7.05 -23.19 -25.61
C GLY A 75 -6.34 -23.43 -24.27
N ARG A 76 -6.45 -24.67 -23.78
CA ARG A 76 -6.01 -25.08 -22.43
C ARG A 76 -4.55 -24.73 -22.14
N ASP A 77 -3.63 -25.19 -22.98
CA ASP A 77 -2.19 -25.07 -22.74
C ASP A 77 -1.72 -23.60 -22.77
N PHE A 78 -2.32 -22.80 -23.63
CA PHE A 78 -2.08 -21.36 -23.67
C PHE A 78 -2.53 -20.67 -22.38
N ASN A 79 -3.73 -21.00 -21.87
CA ASN A 79 -4.23 -20.45 -20.60
C ASN A 79 -3.29 -20.81 -19.43
N ILE A 80 -2.84 -22.06 -19.36
CA ILE A 80 -1.88 -22.53 -18.35
C ILE A 80 -0.56 -21.77 -18.46
N LYS A 81 0.02 -21.69 -19.66
CA LYS A 81 1.29 -21.00 -19.89
C LYS A 81 1.22 -19.53 -19.45
N ARG A 82 0.14 -18.82 -19.79
CA ARG A 82 -0.05 -17.43 -19.36
C ARG A 82 -0.06 -17.27 -17.86
N ASP A 83 -0.74 -18.17 -17.15
CA ASP A 83 -0.77 -18.13 -15.69
C ASP A 83 0.62 -18.29 -15.09
N PHE A 84 1.39 -19.28 -15.58
CA PHE A 84 2.75 -19.50 -15.14
C PHE A 84 3.69 -18.34 -15.49
N ASP A 85 3.57 -17.74 -16.67
CA ASP A 85 4.38 -16.58 -17.04
C ASP A 85 4.08 -15.36 -16.17
N VAL A 86 2.82 -15.13 -15.82
CA VAL A 86 2.45 -14.09 -14.85
C VAL A 86 3.05 -14.42 -13.49
N LEU A 87 2.76 -15.59 -12.92
CA LEU A 87 3.22 -15.98 -11.58
C LEU A 87 4.75 -15.93 -11.46
N ARG A 88 5.47 -16.48 -12.43
CA ARG A 88 6.94 -16.46 -12.48
C ARG A 88 7.50 -15.05 -12.50
N ARG A 89 6.96 -14.16 -13.35
CA ARG A 89 7.43 -12.77 -13.45
C ARG A 89 7.10 -11.97 -12.18
N LEU A 90 5.97 -12.24 -11.53
CA LEU A 90 5.61 -11.60 -10.25
C LEU A 90 6.33 -12.22 -9.05
N ASN A 91 7.07 -13.31 -9.23
CA ASN A 91 7.67 -14.13 -8.16
C ASN A 91 6.64 -14.60 -7.12
N LEU A 92 5.51 -15.14 -7.60
CA LEU A 92 4.43 -15.68 -6.78
C LEU A 92 4.19 -17.16 -7.11
N LEU A 93 3.71 -17.92 -6.12
CA LEU A 93 3.33 -19.33 -6.27
C LEU A 93 1.81 -19.46 -6.54
N PRO A 94 1.35 -20.56 -7.17
CA PRO A 94 -0.06 -20.92 -7.16
C PRO A 94 -0.61 -20.94 -5.73
N GLY A 95 -1.80 -20.37 -5.53
CA GLY A 95 -2.45 -20.20 -4.24
C GLY A 95 -2.03 -18.96 -3.45
N ALA A 96 -1.08 -18.15 -3.93
CA ALA A 96 -0.70 -16.90 -3.27
C ALA A 96 -1.92 -16.00 -3.04
N VAL A 97 -2.04 -15.46 -1.81
CA VAL A 97 -3.11 -14.55 -1.41
C VAL A 97 -2.56 -13.17 -1.12
N VAL A 98 -3.07 -12.17 -1.84
CA VAL A 98 -2.59 -10.79 -1.74
C VAL A 98 -3.75 -9.78 -1.81
N PRO A 99 -3.65 -8.59 -1.21
CA PRO A 99 -4.65 -7.53 -1.42
C PRO A 99 -4.72 -7.13 -2.90
N ALA A 100 -5.93 -6.90 -3.41
CA ALA A 100 -6.12 -6.59 -4.83
C ALA A 100 -5.35 -5.34 -5.30
N ARG A 101 -5.33 -4.28 -4.49
CA ARG A 101 -4.51 -3.08 -4.72
C ARG A 101 -3.03 -3.41 -4.91
N MET A 102 -2.48 -4.26 -4.05
CA MET A 102 -1.08 -4.66 -4.11
C MET A 102 -0.80 -5.49 -5.37
N LEU A 103 -1.70 -6.42 -5.71
CA LEU A 103 -1.59 -7.21 -6.93
C LEU A 103 -1.58 -6.34 -8.19
N LEU A 104 -2.49 -5.36 -8.28
CA LEU A 104 -2.54 -4.43 -9.41
C LEU A 104 -1.26 -3.59 -9.50
N GLN A 105 -0.80 -3.02 -8.39
CA GLN A 105 0.47 -2.27 -8.35
C GLN A 105 1.66 -3.13 -8.77
N LEU A 106 1.73 -4.37 -8.29
CA LEU A 106 2.78 -5.31 -8.63
C LEU A 106 2.75 -5.66 -10.13
N VAL A 107 1.57 -5.92 -10.71
CA VAL A 107 1.41 -6.21 -12.14
C VAL A 107 1.77 -4.99 -12.99
N LEU A 108 1.21 -3.81 -12.70
CA LEU A 108 1.48 -2.58 -13.44
C LEU A 108 2.98 -2.24 -13.47
N LYS A 109 3.69 -2.54 -12.37
CA LYS A 109 5.12 -2.31 -12.26
C LYS A 109 5.98 -3.38 -12.94
N THR A 110 5.62 -4.65 -12.78
CA THR A 110 6.47 -5.78 -13.19
C THR A 110 6.19 -6.22 -14.62
N LEU A 111 4.99 -5.94 -15.13
CA LEU A 111 4.50 -6.33 -16.45
C LEU A 111 4.10 -5.08 -17.25
N PRO A 112 5.05 -4.23 -17.67
CA PRO A 112 4.74 -3.01 -18.43
C PRO A 112 4.22 -3.32 -19.85
N SER A 113 4.49 -4.53 -20.36
CA SER A 113 3.94 -5.04 -21.62
C SER A 113 3.31 -6.42 -21.42
N ASN A 114 2.44 -6.81 -22.35
CA ASN A 114 1.84 -8.14 -22.43
C ASN A 114 2.62 -9.10 -23.37
N GLU A 115 3.81 -8.69 -23.81
CA GLU A 115 4.68 -9.44 -24.72
C GLU A 115 5.27 -10.67 -24.01
N GLY A 116 5.31 -11.77 -24.77
CA GLY A 116 5.70 -13.09 -24.27
C GLY A 116 4.70 -13.71 -23.29
N ILE A 117 3.54 -13.07 -23.06
CA ILE A 117 2.44 -13.62 -22.25
C ILE A 117 1.19 -13.76 -23.13
N CYS A 118 0.59 -12.63 -23.51
CA CYS A 118 -0.60 -12.60 -24.35
C CYS A 118 -0.25 -12.41 -25.82
N ALA A 119 0.78 -11.61 -26.12
CA ALA A 119 1.35 -11.43 -27.45
C ALA A 119 2.60 -12.31 -27.58
N LEU A 120 2.47 -13.46 -28.24
CA LEU A 120 3.60 -14.38 -28.46
C LEU A 120 4.35 -14.02 -29.76
N PRO A 121 5.70 -14.11 -29.79
CA PRO A 121 6.47 -13.87 -31.00
C PRO A 121 6.32 -15.06 -31.97
N GLY A 122 5.39 -14.92 -32.93
CA GLY A 122 5.12 -15.94 -33.93
C GLY A 122 4.28 -17.12 -33.41
N ALA A 123 3.38 -17.62 -34.25
CA ALA A 123 2.58 -18.79 -33.93
C ALA A 123 3.30 -20.06 -34.39
N THR A 124 3.77 -20.89 -33.44
CA THR A 124 4.37 -22.19 -33.75
C THR A 124 3.33 -23.27 -34.05
N ALA A 125 2.10 -23.09 -33.56
CA ALA A 125 0.94 -23.93 -33.85
C ALA A 125 -0.37 -23.14 -33.60
N PRO A 126 -1.55 -23.64 -34.03
CA PRO A 126 -2.83 -22.97 -33.76
C PRO A 126 -3.09 -22.66 -32.29
N ALA A 127 -2.66 -23.53 -31.37
CA ALA A 127 -2.77 -23.33 -29.91
C ALA A 127 -1.88 -22.19 -29.38
N TRP A 128 -0.88 -21.75 -30.15
CA TRP A 128 0.12 -20.75 -29.73
C TRP A 128 -0.02 -19.41 -30.47
N LYS A 129 -1.18 -19.14 -31.08
CA LYS A 129 -1.44 -17.87 -31.79
C LYS A 129 -1.44 -16.64 -30.88
N GLY A 130 -1.63 -16.82 -29.58
CA GLY A 130 -1.77 -15.70 -28.65
C GLY A 130 -3.19 -15.15 -28.61
N CYS A 131 -3.37 -14.12 -27.76
CA CYS A 131 -4.66 -13.43 -27.62
C CYS A 131 -4.83 -12.39 -28.74
N SER A 132 -5.96 -12.41 -29.43
CA SER A 132 -6.26 -11.48 -30.53
C SER A 132 -6.24 -10.00 -30.11
N ARG A 133 -6.48 -9.71 -28.83
CA ARG A 133 -6.41 -8.36 -28.26
C ARG A 133 -5.02 -7.94 -27.81
N ALA A 134 -4.04 -8.85 -27.81
CA ALA A 134 -2.73 -8.53 -27.28
C ALA A 134 -2.00 -7.47 -28.12
N VAL A 135 -2.33 -7.39 -29.42
CA VAL A 135 -1.66 -6.53 -30.41
C VAL A 135 -2.36 -5.19 -30.67
N ILE A 136 -3.56 -4.96 -30.13
CA ILE A 136 -4.34 -3.72 -30.39
C ILE A 136 -4.02 -2.57 -29.42
N GLY A 137 -2.97 -2.70 -28.61
CA GLY A 137 -2.48 -1.66 -27.70
C GLY A 137 -3.34 -1.41 -26.45
N SER A 138 -4.44 -2.14 -26.24
CA SER A 138 -5.33 -1.89 -25.09
C SER A 138 -4.65 -2.13 -23.73
N TYR A 139 -3.74 -3.11 -23.63
CA TYR A 139 -2.96 -3.34 -22.41
C TYR A 139 -2.06 -2.15 -22.09
N ALA A 140 -1.33 -1.63 -23.07
CA ALA A 140 -0.48 -0.45 -22.89
C ALA A 140 -1.30 0.77 -22.45
N LYS A 141 -2.50 0.98 -23.03
CA LYS A 141 -3.44 2.02 -22.57
C LYS A 141 -3.83 1.84 -21.10
N GLY A 142 -4.14 0.61 -20.69
CA GLY A 142 -4.47 0.28 -19.29
C GLY A 142 -3.30 0.50 -18.32
N VAL A 143 -2.07 0.15 -18.73
CA VAL A 143 -0.86 0.43 -17.95
C VAL A 143 -0.65 1.94 -17.77
N SER A 144 -0.76 2.71 -18.86
CA SER A 144 -0.63 4.18 -18.82
C SER A 144 -1.71 4.87 -18.00
N ALA A 145 -2.90 4.28 -17.88
CA ALA A 145 -3.99 4.82 -17.06
C ALA A 145 -3.73 4.68 -15.54
N GLY A 146 -2.77 3.85 -15.14
CA GLY A 146 -2.34 3.73 -13.75
C GLY A 146 -3.36 3.04 -12.84
N ILE A 147 -3.09 3.08 -11.54
CA ILE A 147 -3.92 2.39 -10.54
C ILE A 147 -5.30 3.06 -10.38
N GLU A 148 -5.37 4.36 -10.62
CA GLU A 148 -6.54 5.21 -10.45
C GLU A 148 -7.70 4.81 -11.38
N ALA A 149 -7.39 4.21 -12.53
CA ALA A 149 -8.40 3.65 -13.44
C ALA A 149 -9.22 2.52 -12.79
N PHE A 150 -8.61 1.79 -11.85
CA PHE A 150 -9.21 0.64 -11.16
C PHE A 150 -9.66 0.99 -9.75
N ILE A 151 -8.85 1.78 -9.04
CA ILE A 151 -9.06 2.18 -7.66
C ILE A 151 -8.96 3.70 -7.57
N PRO A 152 -10.11 4.42 -7.63
CA PRO A 152 -10.12 5.86 -7.52
C PRO A 152 -9.54 6.35 -6.18
N SER A 153 -8.86 7.49 -6.24
CA SER A 153 -8.39 8.20 -5.05
C SER A 153 -9.54 8.65 -4.16
N ARG A 154 -9.24 8.86 -2.88
CA ARG A 154 -10.21 9.45 -1.94
C ARG A 154 -10.67 10.83 -2.44
N PRO A 155 -11.97 11.17 -2.38
CA PRO A 155 -12.44 12.48 -2.78
C PRO A 155 -11.79 13.61 -1.97
N ALA A 156 -11.27 14.63 -2.66
CA ALA A 156 -10.55 15.74 -2.02
C ALA A 156 -11.41 16.50 -0.99
N GLY A 157 -12.68 16.78 -1.30
CA GLY A 157 -13.60 17.46 -0.36
C GLY A 157 -13.85 16.65 0.92
N ARG A 158 -13.86 15.32 0.84
CA ARG A 158 -13.97 14.44 2.01
C ARG A 158 -12.69 14.49 2.85
N MET A 159 -11.52 14.45 2.23
CA MET A 159 -10.25 14.56 2.96
C MET A 159 -10.10 15.90 3.66
N GLN A 160 -10.52 17.00 3.01
CA GLN A 160 -10.48 18.34 3.58
C GLN A 160 -11.43 18.48 4.78
N SER A 161 -12.68 18.01 4.66
CA SER A 161 -13.63 18.05 5.77
C SER A 161 -13.20 17.18 6.95
N GLU A 162 -12.66 15.98 6.69
CA GLU A 162 -12.08 15.14 7.74
C GLU A 162 -10.86 15.82 8.40
N LYS A 163 -10.02 16.55 7.63
CA LYS A 163 -8.92 17.34 8.21
C LYS A 163 -9.43 18.34 9.24
N GLN A 164 -10.40 19.17 8.86
CA GLN A 164 -10.94 20.20 9.75
C GLN A 164 -11.54 19.59 11.02
N ALA A 165 -12.31 18.50 10.88
CA ALA A 165 -12.89 17.80 12.02
C ALA A 165 -11.81 17.20 12.95
N SER A 166 -10.76 16.60 12.39
CA SER A 166 -9.66 16.02 13.17
C SER A 166 -8.84 17.07 13.93
N LEU A 167 -8.55 18.21 13.29
CA LEU A 167 -7.86 19.33 13.95
C LEU A 167 -8.71 19.94 15.06
N ALA A 168 -10.00 20.17 14.83
CA ALA A 168 -10.92 20.65 15.86
C ALA A 168 -10.98 19.69 17.05
N ARG A 169 -11.01 18.37 16.81
CA ARG A 169 -10.95 17.37 17.88
C ARG A 169 -9.63 17.44 18.66
N MET A 170 -8.50 17.55 17.97
CA MET A 170 -7.19 17.68 18.62
C MET A 170 -7.10 18.91 19.54
N GLN A 171 -7.72 20.03 19.14
CA GLN A 171 -7.77 21.26 19.95
C GLN A 171 -8.56 21.11 21.25
N THR A 172 -9.44 20.11 21.38
CA THR A 172 -10.17 19.86 22.64
C THR A 172 -9.28 19.40 23.80
N GLY A 173 -8.03 19.01 23.53
CA GLY A 173 -7.08 18.61 24.57
C GLY A 173 -7.33 17.22 25.19
N LYS A 174 -8.35 16.47 24.74
CA LYS A 174 -8.72 15.14 25.29
C LYS A 174 -7.72 14.01 24.97
N GLY A 175 -6.62 14.33 24.29
CA GLY A 175 -5.61 13.40 23.85
C GLY A 175 -5.78 12.92 22.41
N ILE A 176 -4.72 12.35 21.86
CA ILE A 176 -4.66 11.87 20.48
C ILE A 176 -4.13 10.44 20.41
N LYS A 177 -4.45 9.77 19.31
CA LYS A 177 -3.89 8.48 18.94
C LYS A 177 -2.96 8.64 17.75
N ILE A 178 -1.80 8.01 17.81
CA ILE A 178 -0.76 8.16 16.78
C ILE A 178 0.02 6.87 16.60
N ARG A 179 0.45 6.61 15.36
CA ARG A 179 1.40 5.52 15.10
C ARG A 179 2.78 5.90 15.64
N PRO A 180 3.52 4.99 16.29
CA PRO A 180 4.85 5.28 16.79
C PRO A 180 5.79 5.92 15.76
N HIS A 181 5.91 5.36 14.55
CA HIS A 181 6.90 5.85 13.59
C HIS A 181 6.56 7.22 13.00
N ILE A 182 5.29 7.64 12.95
CA ILE A 182 4.93 8.94 12.36
C ILE A 182 5.27 10.11 13.30
N LEU A 183 5.59 9.84 14.57
CA LEU A 183 6.25 10.82 15.45
C LEU A 183 7.63 11.20 14.92
N LEU A 184 8.39 10.22 14.42
CA LEU A 184 9.69 10.47 13.78
C LEU A 184 9.49 11.15 12.42
N CYS A 185 8.40 10.83 11.69
CA CYS A 185 8.03 11.56 10.47
C CYS A 185 7.76 13.04 10.75
N ALA A 186 7.07 13.39 11.85
CA ALA A 186 6.83 14.78 12.24
C ALA A 186 8.16 15.54 12.48
N VAL A 187 9.11 14.90 13.17
CA VAL A 187 10.46 15.45 13.38
C VAL A 187 11.20 15.62 12.04
N CYS A 188 11.12 14.62 11.16
CA CYS A 188 11.76 14.63 9.85
C CYS A 188 11.21 15.74 8.94
N GLN A 189 9.89 15.84 8.84
CA GLN A 189 9.18 16.93 8.15
C GLN A 189 9.62 18.30 8.68
N TYR A 190 9.71 18.45 10.01
CA TYR A 190 10.16 19.70 10.61
C TYR A 190 11.60 20.08 10.21
N GLY A 191 12.52 19.11 10.20
CA GLY A 191 13.91 19.34 9.75
C GLY A 191 14.01 19.70 8.27
N ASN A 192 13.10 19.18 7.45
CA ASN A 192 12.96 19.52 6.03
C ASN A 192 12.19 20.83 5.79
N GLY A 193 11.84 21.58 6.84
CA GLY A 193 11.18 22.88 6.70
C GLY A 193 9.65 22.82 6.52
N VAL A 194 9.04 21.64 6.57
CA VAL A 194 7.57 21.51 6.50
C VAL A 194 6.95 22.08 7.77
N ARG A 195 5.95 22.95 7.61
CA ARG A 195 5.21 23.63 8.69
C ARG A 195 3.72 23.62 8.37
N PRO A 196 2.84 23.85 9.36
CA PRO A 196 1.43 24.09 9.10
C PRO A 196 1.19 25.28 8.16
N PRO A 197 0.11 25.24 7.35
CA PRO A 197 -0.77 24.10 7.12
C PRO A 197 -0.13 23.07 6.17
N PHE A 198 -0.40 21.78 6.39
CA PHE A 198 0.07 20.71 5.50
C PHE A 198 -1.11 19.87 5.00
N LYS A 199 -1.10 19.44 3.74
CA LYS A 199 -2.30 18.85 3.13
C LYS A 199 -2.43 17.36 3.42
N GLU A 200 -1.30 16.66 3.49
CA GLU A 200 -1.22 15.20 3.37
C GLU A 200 -1.44 14.46 4.70
N ASP A 201 -1.17 15.11 5.83
CA ASP A 201 -1.41 14.61 7.19
C ASP A 201 -1.54 15.78 8.18
N ASN A 202 -1.73 15.47 9.48
CA ASN A 202 -1.78 16.48 10.56
C ASN A 202 -0.49 16.56 11.39
N LEU A 203 0.61 15.95 10.96
CA LEU A 203 1.84 15.88 11.76
C LEU A 203 2.44 17.26 12.01
N PRO A 204 2.52 18.19 11.03
CA PRO A 204 3.01 19.54 11.29
C PRO A 204 2.13 20.29 12.29
N GLU A 205 0.80 20.19 12.16
CA GLU A 205 -0.15 20.85 13.06
C GLU A 205 -0.07 20.29 14.48
N PHE A 206 0.06 18.97 14.61
CA PHE A 206 0.29 18.30 15.89
C PHE A 206 1.57 18.81 16.56
N LEU A 207 2.68 18.82 15.83
CA LEU A 207 3.97 19.25 16.37
C LEU A 207 3.95 20.72 16.79
N GLU A 208 3.37 21.60 15.98
CA GLU A 208 3.22 23.02 16.31
C GLU A 208 2.37 23.22 17.58
N MET A 209 1.27 22.47 17.71
CA MET A 209 0.41 22.51 18.88
C MET A 209 1.14 22.06 20.16
N VAL A 210 1.96 21.01 20.08
CA VAL A 210 2.79 20.55 21.21
C VAL A 210 3.84 21.61 21.59
N LEU A 211 4.42 22.30 20.61
CA LEU A 211 5.43 23.34 20.85
C LEU A 211 4.84 24.62 21.46
N THR A 212 3.60 24.97 21.10
CA THR A 212 3.06 26.32 21.36
C THR A 212 1.89 26.38 22.33
N LYS A 213 1.03 25.35 22.38
CA LYS A 213 -0.28 25.44 23.05
C LYS A 213 -0.46 24.37 24.12
N THR A 214 -0.29 23.10 23.76
CA THR A 214 -0.64 21.96 24.63
C THR A 214 0.52 20.97 24.72
N PRO A 215 1.65 21.35 25.37
CA PRO A 215 2.82 20.47 25.48
C PRO A 215 2.53 19.16 26.23
N ASN A 216 1.53 19.17 27.11
CA ASN A 216 1.15 18.02 27.94
C ASN A 216 -0.01 17.21 27.35
N LEU A 217 -0.38 17.43 26.09
CA LEU A 217 -1.45 16.68 25.42
C LEU A 217 -1.18 15.17 25.56
N PRO A 218 -2.13 14.36 26.05
CA PRO A 218 -1.96 12.91 26.11
C PRO A 218 -1.85 12.30 24.71
N VAL A 219 -0.85 11.45 24.50
CA VAL A 219 -0.58 10.77 23.24
C VAL A 219 -0.56 9.28 23.48
N THR A 220 -1.52 8.56 22.89
CA THR A 220 -1.59 7.10 22.93
C THR A 220 -1.00 6.50 21.67
N LEU A 221 -0.04 5.60 21.83
CA LEU A 221 0.60 4.88 20.71
C LEU A 221 -0.33 3.76 20.21
N VAL A 222 -0.71 3.77 18.93
CA VAL A 222 -1.66 2.81 18.37
C VAL A 222 -1.19 2.19 17.06
N ARG A 223 -1.82 1.06 16.69
CA ARG A 223 -1.65 0.42 15.38
C ARG A 223 -2.54 1.08 14.33
N GLY A 224 -2.09 1.05 13.07
CA GLY A 224 -2.89 1.44 11.93
C GLY A 224 -3.02 2.96 11.72
N ALA A 225 -3.66 3.36 10.62
CA ALA A 225 -3.77 4.75 10.19
C ALA A 225 -4.86 5.50 10.97
N ASP A 226 -4.56 5.78 12.24
CA ASP A 226 -5.50 6.46 13.14
C ASP A 226 -6.01 7.77 12.54
N TRP A 227 -7.28 8.05 12.79
CA TRP A 227 -7.98 9.18 12.20
C TRP A 227 -7.34 10.52 12.60
N ASP A 228 -6.80 10.63 13.82
CA ASP A 228 -6.26 11.89 14.33
C ASP A 228 -5.16 12.48 13.47
N MET A 229 -4.25 11.63 12.98
CA MET A 229 -3.14 12.06 12.13
C MET A 229 -3.42 11.88 10.64
N CYS A 230 -4.21 10.87 10.28
CA CYS A 230 -4.35 10.43 8.90
C CYS A 230 -5.71 10.77 8.27
N ALA A 231 -6.56 11.56 8.93
CA ALA A 231 -7.88 11.97 8.43
C ALA A 231 -7.84 12.43 6.96
N CYS A 232 -6.93 13.34 6.62
CA CYS A 232 -6.75 13.89 5.28
C CYS A 232 -5.86 13.07 4.34
N CYS A 233 -5.30 11.95 4.81
CA CYS A 233 -4.31 11.20 4.04
C CYS A 233 -4.97 10.42 2.89
N PRO A 234 -4.53 10.58 1.63
CA PRO A 234 -5.11 9.85 0.49
C PRO A 234 -4.93 8.33 0.61
N SER A 235 -3.89 7.89 1.32
CA SER A 235 -3.54 6.48 1.52
C SER A 235 -4.17 5.84 2.76
N ARG A 236 -5.07 6.54 3.46
CA ARG A 236 -5.81 5.96 4.59
C ARG A 236 -6.99 5.16 4.08
N ILE A 237 -7.20 3.97 4.64
CA ILE A 237 -8.39 3.15 4.44
C ILE A 237 -9.24 3.17 5.71
N PRO A 238 -10.28 4.03 5.80
CA PRO A 238 -11.04 4.24 7.03
C PRO A 238 -11.67 2.96 7.57
N ALA A 239 -12.25 2.14 6.69
CA ALA A 239 -12.95 0.91 7.07
C ALA A 239 -12.04 -0.14 7.72
N LEU A 240 -10.73 -0.09 7.47
CA LEU A 240 -9.75 -1.03 8.01
C LEU A 240 -8.85 -0.42 9.09
N ASN A 241 -8.96 0.90 9.33
CA ASN A 241 -7.94 1.67 10.04
C ASN A 241 -6.53 1.40 9.51
N ALA A 242 -6.37 1.29 8.20
CA ALA A 242 -5.13 0.83 7.56
C ALA A 242 -4.46 1.93 6.73
N CYS A 243 -3.14 1.80 6.59
CA CYS A 243 -2.31 2.61 5.71
C CYS A 243 -1.94 1.79 4.48
N VAL A 244 -2.18 2.32 3.30
CA VAL A 244 -1.74 1.73 2.02
C VAL A 244 -0.71 2.60 1.31
N THR A 245 0.01 3.45 2.06
CA THR A 245 1.18 4.20 1.54
C THR A 245 2.28 3.25 1.11
N GLY A 246 3.27 3.73 0.38
CA GLY A 246 4.44 2.96 0.00
C GLY A 246 4.31 2.40 -1.41
N ARG A 247 5.43 1.91 -1.92
CA ARG A 247 5.64 1.74 -3.36
C ARG A 247 4.69 0.77 -4.03
N LEU A 248 4.35 -0.34 -3.34
CA LEU A 248 3.38 -1.32 -3.80
C LEU A 248 2.09 -1.28 -2.97
N SER A 249 1.79 -0.14 -2.37
CA SER A 249 0.74 -0.03 -1.35
C SER A 249 0.93 -0.99 -0.16
N SER A 250 2.19 -1.34 0.13
CA SER A 250 2.60 -2.28 1.18
C SER A 250 2.71 -1.65 2.57
N GLY A 251 2.33 -0.37 2.72
CA GLY A 251 2.44 0.43 3.94
C GLY A 251 1.65 -0.11 5.14
N GLY A 252 0.90 -1.19 5.00
CA GLY A 252 0.47 -1.98 6.14
C GLY A 252 1.66 -2.66 6.83
N LEU A 253 2.43 -3.46 6.10
CA LEU A 253 3.53 -4.27 6.61
C LEU A 253 4.77 -3.43 6.94
N TYR A 254 5.24 -2.62 5.99
CA TYR A 254 6.47 -1.85 6.16
C TYR A 254 6.35 -0.85 7.33
N ASN A 255 5.22 -0.15 7.43
CA ASN A 255 5.01 0.79 8.53
C ASN A 255 4.77 0.10 9.88
N GLU A 256 4.22 -1.12 9.89
CA GLU A 256 4.11 -1.89 11.13
C GLU A 256 5.50 -2.24 11.68
N MET A 257 6.42 -2.69 10.81
CA MET A 257 7.80 -2.95 11.21
C MET A 257 8.48 -1.67 11.74
N LYS A 258 8.26 -0.52 11.07
CA LYS A 258 8.75 0.78 11.57
C LYS A 258 8.20 1.13 12.94
N ASP A 259 6.91 0.89 13.17
CA ASP A 259 6.30 1.14 14.48
C ASP A 259 6.91 0.27 15.56
N LEU A 260 7.07 -1.03 15.29
CA LEU A 260 7.65 -1.99 16.23
C LEU A 260 9.09 -1.63 16.57
N ASN A 261 9.90 -1.21 15.59
CA ASN A 261 11.26 -0.76 15.83
C ASN A 261 11.31 0.51 16.70
N VAL A 262 10.39 1.45 16.48
CA VAL A 262 10.30 2.65 17.33
C VAL A 262 9.87 2.27 18.75
N LEU A 263 8.85 1.42 18.90
CA LEU A 263 8.40 0.94 20.20
C LEU A 263 9.53 0.23 20.96
N GLN A 264 10.27 -0.66 20.29
CA GLN A 264 11.42 -1.34 20.85
C GLN A 264 12.50 -0.35 21.29
N ALA A 265 12.87 0.61 20.45
CA ALA A 265 13.88 1.61 20.76
C ALA A 265 13.51 2.51 21.96
N LEU A 266 12.20 2.76 22.16
CA LEU A 266 11.70 3.57 23.28
C LEU A 266 11.40 2.74 24.55
N GLY A 267 11.42 1.40 24.46
CA GLY A 267 10.97 0.53 25.56
C GLY A 267 9.47 0.64 25.84
N LEU A 268 8.66 0.90 24.81
CA LEU A 268 7.21 1.09 24.92
C LEU A 268 6.43 0.00 24.17
N THR A 269 5.11 -0.02 24.36
CA THR A 269 4.21 -0.90 23.60
C THR A 269 3.01 -0.13 23.05
N TYR A 270 2.22 -0.74 22.18
CA TYR A 270 0.94 -0.18 21.78
C TYR A 270 0.00 -0.05 23.00
N GLY A 271 -0.73 1.06 23.06
CA GLY A 271 -1.59 1.41 24.19
C GLY A 271 -0.91 2.30 25.23
N THR A 272 0.43 2.38 25.26
CA THR A 272 1.14 3.32 26.12
C THR A 272 0.67 4.74 25.83
N THR A 273 0.36 5.48 26.90
CA THR A 273 -0.01 6.90 26.84
C THR A 273 1.00 7.74 27.61
N LEU A 274 1.53 8.78 26.96
CA LEU A 274 2.48 9.72 27.53
C LEU A 274 2.05 11.15 27.21
N LYS A 275 2.53 12.12 27.99
CA LYS A 275 2.43 13.53 27.59
C LYS A 275 3.29 13.74 26.34
N ALA A 276 2.80 14.51 25.37
CA ALA A 276 3.49 14.72 24.11
C ALA A 276 4.94 15.22 24.29
N ARG A 277 5.17 16.18 25.19
CA ARG A 277 6.50 16.69 25.52
C ARG A 277 7.44 15.59 26.03
N ASP A 278 6.97 14.75 26.95
CA ASP A 278 7.78 13.67 27.53
C ASP A 278 8.10 12.62 26.48
N LEU A 279 7.14 12.31 25.60
CA LEU A 279 7.34 11.40 24.47
C LEU A 279 8.39 11.92 23.48
N PHE A 280 8.36 13.20 23.09
CA PHE A 280 9.40 13.77 22.23
C PHE A 280 10.77 13.82 22.91
N ARG A 281 10.84 14.10 24.23
CA ARG A 281 12.10 14.03 25.00
C ARG A 281 12.68 12.61 24.96
N LEU A 282 11.83 11.60 25.20
CA LEU A 282 12.24 10.19 25.14
C LEU A 282 12.74 9.80 23.75
N ILE A 283 12.03 10.21 22.69
CA ILE A 283 12.46 10.00 21.30
C ILE A 283 13.85 10.60 21.06
N PHE A 284 14.07 11.84 21.47
CA PHE A 284 15.36 12.49 21.23
C PHE A 284 16.51 11.92 22.07
N GLU A 285 16.21 11.36 23.24
CA GLU A 285 17.16 10.65 24.08
C GLU A 285 17.55 9.30 23.47
N LYS A 286 16.57 8.47 23.11
CA LYS A 286 16.79 7.07 22.73
C LYS A 286 17.07 6.86 21.24
N ILE A 287 16.58 7.75 20.37
CA ILE A 287 16.67 7.60 18.91
C ILE A 287 17.52 8.74 18.34
N SER A 288 18.82 8.48 18.20
CA SER A 288 19.80 9.45 17.70
C SER A 288 19.70 9.70 16.19
N ARG A 289 19.27 8.69 15.43
CA ARG A 289 19.15 8.71 13.96
C ARG A 289 17.91 7.94 13.48
N GLY A 290 17.36 8.33 12.33
CA GLY A 290 16.18 7.68 11.76
C GLY A 290 16.50 6.36 11.05
N TYR A 291 17.69 6.25 10.47
CA TYR A 291 18.17 5.08 9.73
C TYR A 291 18.40 3.88 10.65
N GLY A 292 17.85 2.72 10.29
CA GLY A 292 17.86 1.51 11.10
C GLY A 292 16.69 1.42 12.08
N VAL A 293 15.91 2.50 12.27
CA VAL A 293 14.73 2.50 13.14
C VAL A 293 13.46 2.65 12.30
N CYS A 294 13.18 3.85 11.80
CA CYS A 294 12.02 4.10 10.94
C CYS A 294 12.35 4.10 9.44
N ALA A 295 13.61 4.29 9.07
CA ALA A 295 14.09 4.03 7.73
C ALA A 295 14.78 2.66 7.73
N LEU A 296 14.04 1.63 7.31
CA LEU A 296 14.55 0.26 7.33
C LEU A 296 15.61 0.09 6.24
N PRO A 297 16.80 -0.49 6.56
CA PRO A 297 17.82 -0.81 5.57
C PRO A 297 17.23 -1.68 4.45
N GLN A 298 17.45 -1.26 3.20
CA GLN A 298 16.85 -1.92 2.04
C GLN A 298 17.72 -3.04 1.45
N GLY A 299 19.05 -2.97 1.62
CA GLY A 299 19.98 -3.94 1.03
C GLY A 299 19.71 -4.13 -0.46
N ASP A 300 19.74 -5.39 -0.91
CA ASP A 300 19.48 -5.81 -2.29
C ASP A 300 18.01 -6.18 -2.55
N LEU A 301 17.07 -5.67 -1.73
CA LEU A 301 15.66 -5.95 -1.94
C LEU A 301 15.21 -5.41 -3.31
N PRO A 302 14.53 -6.24 -4.13
CA PRO A 302 14.06 -5.79 -5.42
C PRO A 302 13.03 -4.68 -5.23
N GLU A 303 12.91 -3.82 -6.24
CA GLU A 303 11.97 -2.71 -6.21
C GLU A 303 10.50 -3.15 -6.10
N THR A 304 10.23 -4.43 -6.40
CA THR A 304 8.94 -5.12 -6.30
C THR A 304 8.73 -5.81 -4.95
N SER A 305 9.66 -5.70 -4.01
CA SER A 305 9.48 -6.19 -2.65
C SER A 305 8.46 -5.35 -1.89
N VAL A 306 7.58 -6.02 -1.14
CA VAL A 306 6.65 -5.37 -0.21
C VAL A 306 7.35 -4.66 0.94
N TRP A 307 8.61 -5.02 1.19
CA TRP A 307 9.47 -4.39 2.21
C TRP A 307 10.28 -3.20 1.64
N CYS A 308 10.14 -2.93 0.34
CA CYS A 308 10.80 -1.80 -0.31
C CYS A 308 10.03 -0.49 -0.16
N ASP A 309 10.68 0.53 0.40
CA ASP A 309 10.11 1.86 0.58
C ASP A 309 11.16 2.96 0.40
N VAL A 310 10.72 4.16 0.02
CA VAL A 310 11.58 5.31 -0.29
C VAL A 310 12.37 5.79 0.93
N CYS A 311 11.83 5.66 2.14
CA CYS A 311 12.53 6.12 3.34
C CYS A 311 13.81 5.33 3.61
N GLY A 312 13.93 4.07 3.17
CA GLY A 312 15.09 3.22 3.44
C GLY A 312 16.22 3.30 2.40
N LYS A 313 16.02 4.07 1.31
CA LYS A 313 16.94 4.06 0.14
C LYS A 313 18.19 4.93 0.29
N THR A 314 18.20 5.92 1.18
CA THR A 314 19.33 6.85 1.33
C THR A 314 19.97 6.68 2.71
N GLN A 315 21.27 6.45 2.84
CA GLN A 315 21.91 6.32 4.17
C GLN A 315 22.08 7.66 4.92
N GLY A 316 21.50 8.74 4.41
CA GLY A 316 21.44 10.06 5.05
C GLY A 316 22.04 11.20 4.21
N PRO A 317 22.01 12.45 4.74
CA PRO A 317 21.32 12.84 5.97
C PRO A 317 19.81 12.96 5.76
N TYR A 318 19.02 12.43 6.70
CA TYR A 318 17.57 12.60 6.69
C TYR A 318 17.17 13.93 7.33
N GLY A 319 15.95 14.38 7.05
CA GLY A 319 15.34 15.49 7.79
C GLY A 319 15.23 15.21 9.30
N TYR A 320 15.28 13.94 9.73
CA TYR A 320 15.12 13.55 11.13
C TYR A 320 16.23 14.10 12.03
N GLU A 321 17.50 13.91 11.67
CA GLU A 321 18.63 14.33 12.50
C GLU A 321 18.64 15.86 12.66
N LYS A 322 18.44 16.58 11.55
CA LYS A 322 18.29 18.04 11.54
C LYS A 322 17.08 18.48 12.37
N GLY A 323 15.94 17.84 12.18
CA GLY A 323 14.72 18.14 12.94
C GLY A 323 14.88 17.91 14.44
N ARG A 324 15.54 16.81 14.82
CA ARG A 324 15.86 16.47 16.21
C ARG A 324 16.73 17.54 16.85
N GLU A 325 17.78 18.01 16.17
CA GLU A 325 18.64 19.07 16.71
C GLU A 325 17.86 20.36 16.96
N LEU A 326 17.08 20.80 15.97
CA LEU A 326 16.27 22.03 16.05
C LEU A 326 15.21 21.93 17.15
N LEU A 327 14.52 20.79 17.24
CA LEU A 327 13.45 20.59 18.23
C LEU A 327 13.99 20.40 19.64
N ARG A 328 15.13 19.71 19.83
CA ARG A 328 15.77 19.58 21.16
C ARG A 328 16.05 20.94 21.79
N LYS A 329 16.48 21.93 21.00
CA LYS A 329 16.70 23.31 21.47
C LYS A 329 15.37 23.93 21.94
N ARG A 330 14.31 23.82 21.14
CA ARG A 330 12.98 24.36 21.48
C ARG A 330 12.33 23.71 22.70
N PHE A 331 12.45 22.39 22.85
CA PHE A 331 11.92 21.66 24.01
C PHE A 331 12.73 21.85 25.30
N ARG A 332 13.92 22.47 25.24
CA ARG A 332 14.72 22.87 26.42
C ARG A 332 14.40 24.29 26.90
N GLN A 333 13.94 25.16 26.00
CA GLN A 333 13.68 26.58 26.27
C GLN A 333 12.30 26.86 26.90
N ARG A 334 11.46 25.83 27.11
CA ARG A 334 10.07 25.90 27.57
C ARG A 334 9.71 24.70 28.43
#